data_AF-A0A5E4JAJ6-F1
#
_entry.id   AF-A0A5E4JAJ6-F1
#
_cell.length_a   1.000
_cell.length_b   1.000
_cell.length_c   1.000
_cell.angle_alpha   90.00
_cell.angle_beta   90.00
_cell.angle_gamma   90.00
#
_symmetry.space_group_name_H-M   'P 1'
#
loop_
_entity.id
_entity.type
_entity.pdbx_description
1 polymer ?
#
loop_
_entity_poly.entity_id
_entity_poly.type
_entity_poly.pdbx_seq_one_letter_code
_entity_poly.pdbx_strand_id
1 'polypeptide(L)' 'MNMDKKILRNLPKILIAFELVLSMVFIILGHFMNNMYLRGVGVGLVIAWATSALAYWKASWKKK' A
#
# COMPACT_ATOMS: atom_id res chain seq x y z
N MET A 1 -16.23 -13.19 20.59
CA MET A 1 -16.46 -12.11 19.61
C MET A 1 -15.46 -10.94 19.78
N ASN A 2 -14.15 -11.23 19.92
CA ASN A 2 -13.12 -10.20 20.18
C ASN A 2 -11.95 -10.21 19.15
N MET A 3 -11.80 -11.28 18.37
CA MET A 3 -10.70 -11.39 17.40
C MET A 3 -10.94 -10.54 16.14
N ASP A 4 -12.17 -10.48 15.64
CA ASP A 4 -12.54 -9.73 14.43
C ASP A 4 -12.23 -8.24 14.57
N LYS A 5 -12.53 -7.66 15.74
CA LYS A 5 -12.26 -6.24 16.04
C LYS A 5 -10.77 -5.90 16.14
N LYS A 6 -9.90 -6.90 16.36
CA LYS A 6 -8.44 -6.71 16.39
C LYS A 6 -7.89 -6.73 14.97
N ILE A 7 -8.38 -7.65 14.13
CA ILE A 7 -8.03 -7.76 12.72
C ILE A 7 -8.47 -6.50 11.95
N LEU A 8 -9.74 -6.08 12.09
CA LEU A 8 -10.28 -4.90 11.43
C LEU A 8 -9.52 -3.61 11.76
N ARG A 9 -8.89 -3.53 12.94
CA ARG A 9 -8.11 -2.35 13.37
C ARG A 9 -6.73 -2.28 12.72
N ASN A 10 -6.13 -3.44 12.44
CA ASN A 10 -4.80 -3.54 11.84
C ASN A 10 -4.85 -3.72 10.32
N LEU A 11 -6.02 -4.09 9.77
CA LEU A 11 -6.25 -4.29 8.35
C LEU A 11 -5.75 -3.13 7.46
N PRO A 12 -6.07 -1.85 7.72
CA PRO A 12 -5.57 -0.76 6.89
C PRO A 12 -4.04 -0.61 6.95
N LYS A 13 -3.40 -0.88 8.10
CA LYS A 13 -1.93 -0.84 8.19
C LYS A 13 -1.29 -1.93 7.35
N ILE A 14 -1.85 -3.14 7.40
CA ILE A 14 -1.37 -4.30 6.64
C ILE A 14 -1.55 -4.06 5.14
N LEU A 15 -2.69 -3.49 4.74
CA LEU A 15 -2.97 -3.18 3.34
C LEU A 15 -1.97 -2.17 2.76
N ILE A 16 -1.71 -1.07 3.49
CA ILE A 16 -0.72 -0.06 3.11
C ILE A 16 0.68 -0.70 3.00
N ALA A 17 1.08 -1.53 3.97
CA ALA A 17 2.37 -2.23 3.88
C ALA A 17 2.45 -3.17 2.67
N PHE A 18 1.35 -3.86 2.35
CA PHE A 18 1.27 -4.78 1.22
C PHE A 18 1.37 -4.05 -0.13
N GLU A 19 0.69 -2.92 -0.29
CA GLU A 19 0.76 -2.09 -1.50
C GLU A 19 2.20 -1.63 -1.80
N LEU A 20 2.97 -1.29 -0.76
CA LEU A 20 4.38 -0.90 -0.91
C LEU A 20 5.26 -2.06 -1.40
N VAL A 21 5.09 -3.25 -0.80
CA VAL A 21 5.82 -4.45 -1.23
C VAL A 21 5.47 -4.79 -2.68
N LEU A 22 4.18 -4.75 -3.02
CA LEU A 22 3.72 -5.08 -4.37
C LEU A 22 4.26 -4.08 -5.40
N SER A 23 4.24 -2.78 -5.09
CA SER A 23 4.87 -1.75 -5.91
C SER A 23 6.33 -2.07 -6.23
N MET A 24 7.12 -2.40 -5.20
CA MET A 24 8.54 -2.69 -5.34
C MET A 24 8.78 -3.90 -6.24
N VAL A 25 7.97 -4.97 -6.09
CA VAL A 25 8.01 -6.15 -6.95
C VAL A 25 7.72 -5.78 -8.41
N PHE A 26 6.68 -5.00 -8.69
CA PHE A 26 6.34 -4.59 -10.06
C PHE A 26 7.40 -3.69 -10.71
N ILE A 27 8.02 -2.79 -9.94
CA ILE A 27 9.11 -1.95 -10.44
C ILE A 27 10.34 -2.81 -10.80
N ILE A 28 10.72 -3.74 -9.92
CA ILE A 28 11.88 -4.63 -10.14
C ILE A 28 11.61 -5.54 -11.34
N LEU A 29 10.45 -6.20 -11.40
CA LEU A 29 10.06 -7.05 -12.52
C LEU A 29 9.97 -6.26 -13.83
N GLY A 30 9.37 -5.06 -13.80
CA GLY A 30 9.32 -4.16 -14.95
C GLY A 30 10.69 -3.68 -15.39
N HIS A 31 11.67 -3.60 -14.48
CA HIS A 31 13.05 -3.31 -14.85
C HIS A 31 13.71 -4.49 -15.57
N PHE A 32 13.62 -5.70 -15.00
CA PHE A 32 14.19 -6.93 -15.56
C PHE A 32 13.58 -7.32 -16.90
N MET A 33 12.27 -7.17 -17.07
CA MET A 33 11.57 -7.54 -18.30
C MET A 33 11.60 -6.43 -19.37
N ASN A 34 12.24 -5.30 -19.08
CA ASN A 34 12.23 -4.09 -19.93
C ASN A 34 10.81 -3.69 -20.41
N ASN A 35 9.82 -3.88 -19.54
CA ASN A 35 8.41 -3.68 -19.87
C ASN A 35 7.90 -2.38 -19.23
N MET A 36 7.62 -1.39 -20.08
CA MET A 36 7.18 -0.06 -19.66
C MET A 36 5.83 -0.08 -18.94
N TYR A 37 4.93 -1.01 -19.27
CA TYR A 37 3.63 -1.15 -18.60
C TYR A 37 3.78 -1.59 -17.14
N LEU A 38 4.62 -2.58 -16.88
CA LEU A 38 4.87 -3.08 -15.51
C LEU A 38 5.53 -2.00 -14.64
N ARG A 39 6.44 -1.20 -15.21
CA ARG A 39 7.01 -0.04 -14.53
C ARG A 39 5.93 1.01 -14.21
N GLY A 40 5.03 1.28 -15.15
CA GLY A 40 3.90 2.19 -14.96
C GLY A 40 2.95 1.73 -13.84
N VAL A 41 2.61 0.43 -13.82
CA VAL A 41 1.81 -0.19 -12.73
C VAL A 41 2.53 -0.03 -11.39
N GLY A 42 3.83 -0.31 -11.35
CA GLY A 42 4.65 -0.13 -10.15
C GLY A 42 4.61 1.29 -9.60
N VAL A 43 4.77 2.30 -10.45
CA VAL A 43 4.67 3.73 -10.07
C VAL A 43 3.25 4.08 -9.60
N GLY A 44 2.22 3.59 -10.28
CA GLY A 44 0.83 3.77 -9.84
C GLY A 44 0.57 3.23 -8.44
N LEU A 45 1.14 2.06 -8.13
CA LEU A 45 1.09 1.46 -6.79
C LEU A 45 1.86 2.29 -5.74
N VAL A 46 2.99 2.94 -6.09
CA VAL A 46 3.69 3.87 -5.18
C VAL A 46 2.76 5.03 -4.80
N ILE A 47 2.06 5.60 -5.79
CA ILE A 47 1.15 6.73 -5.56
C ILE A 47 -0.02 6.30 -4.68
N ALA A 48 -0.66 5.17 -5.00
CA ALA A 48 -1.74 4.61 -4.21
C ALA A 48 -1.30 4.38 -2.75
N TRP A 49 -0.12 3.79 -2.54
CA TRP A 49 0.47 3.64 -1.22
C TRP A 49 0.63 4.98 -0.49
N ALA A 50 1.20 5.99 -1.15
CA ALA A 50 1.41 7.31 -0.53
C ALA A 50 0.09 7.97 -0.12
N THR A 51 -0.94 7.89 -0.97
CA THR A 51 -2.28 8.38 -0.66
C THR A 51 -2.91 7.64 0.52
N SER A 52 -2.83 6.30 0.54
CA SER A 52 -3.35 5.48 1.65
C SER A 52 -2.62 5.76 2.96
N ALA A 53 -1.29 5.95 2.92
CA ALA A 53 -0.48 6.31 4.08
C ALA A 53 -0.88 7.69 4.65
N LEU A 54 -1.06 8.69 3.79
CA LEU A 54 -1.53 10.03 4.18
C LEU A 54 -2.95 9.99 4.77
N ALA A 55 -3.86 9.23 4.15
CA ALA A 55 -5.22 9.05 4.64
C ALA A 55 -5.21 8.40 6.04
N TYR A 56 -4.38 7.39 6.25
CA TYR A 56 -4.23 6.73 7.55
C TYR A 56 -3.69 7.68 8.61
N TRP A 57 -2.68 8.49 8.28
CA TRP A 57 -2.14 9.49 9.19
C TRP A 57 -3.19 10.53 9.59
N LYS A 58 -3.90 11.12 8.62
CA LYS A 58 -4.98 12.09 8.89
C LYS A 58 -6.10 11.49 9.72
N ALA A 59 -6.52 10.26 9.41
CA ALA A 59 -7.55 9.55 10.18
C ALA A 59 -7.09 9.23 11.61
N SER A 60 -5.81 8.93 11.81
CA SER A 60 -5.22 8.75 13.14
C SER A 60 -5.22 10.05 13.96
N TRP A 61 -5.06 11.21 13.30
CA TRP A 61 -5.07 12.52 13.96
C TRP A 61 -6.45 12.90 14.48
N LYS A 62 -7.51 12.54 13.75
CA LYS A 62 -8.92 12.83 14.12
C LYS A 62 -9.45 12.03 15.32
N LYS A 63 -8.68 11.06 15.83
CA LYS A 63 -9.05 10.22 16.99
C LYS A 63 -8.39 10.66 18.30
N LYS A 64 -7.60 11.74 18.29
CA LYS A 64 -6.97 12.33 19.48
C LYS A 64 -7.75 13.57 19.89
#